data_AF-A0A931SYS3-F1
#
_entry.id   AF-A0A931SYS3-F1
#
_cell.length_a   1.000
_cell.length_b   1.000
_cell.length_c   1.000
_cell.angle_alpha   90.00
_cell.angle_beta   90.00
_cell.angle_gamma   90.00
#
_symmetry.space_group_name_H-M   'P 1'
#
loop_
_entity.id
_entity.type
_entity.pdbx_description
1 polymer ?
#
loop_
_entity_poly.entity_id
_entity_poly.type
_entity_poly.pdbx_seq_one_letter_code
_entity_poly.pdbx_strand_id
1 'polypeptide(L)' 'MVINISDKKLKGLIKESVREALEDEVAKLRAFVMPEVSEREQADIEKRYGKPSRKKAEIFCL' A
#
# COMPACT_ATOMS: atom_id res chain seq x y z
N MET A 1 -3.92 -34.46 7.20
CA MET A 1 -3.68 -33.99 5.81
C MET A 1 -2.22 -33.61 5.72
N VAL A 2 -1.42 -34.25 4.86
CA VAL A 2 0.02 -33.92 4.71
C VAL A 2 0.17 -33.01 3.49
N ILE A 3 0.61 -31.78 3.72
CA ILE A 3 0.84 -30.80 2.65
C ILE A 3 2.26 -31.01 2.14
N ASN A 4 2.39 -31.64 0.97
CA ASN A 4 3.68 -31.79 0.30
C ASN A 4 3.94 -30.54 -0.56
N ILE A 5 4.78 -29.63 -0.07
CA ILE A 5 5.21 -28.42 -0.75
C ILE A 5 6.70 -28.53 -1.05
N SER A 6 7.12 -28.17 -2.26
CA SER A 6 8.55 -28.06 -2.57
C SER A 6 9.18 -26.85 -1.89
N ASP A 7 10.45 -26.96 -1.52
CA ASP A 7 11.22 -25.87 -0.89
C ASP A 7 11.17 -24.57 -1.70
N LYS A 8 11.19 -24.69 -3.03
CA LYS A 8 11.09 -23.54 -3.94
C LYS A 8 9.74 -22.82 -3.79
N LYS A 9 8.64 -23.58 -3.68
CA LYS A 9 7.30 -23.02 -3.50
C LYS A 9 7.15 -22.41 -2.11
N LEU A 10 7.65 -23.08 -1.07
CA LEU A 10 7.64 -22.54 0.30
C LEU A 10 8.39 -21.21 0.38
N LYS A 11 9.60 -21.15 -0.17
CA LYS A 11 10.41 -19.92 -0.22
C LYS A 11 9.72 -18.81 -1.01
N GLY A 12 8.98 -19.16 -2.06
CA GLY A 12 8.16 -18.22 -2.84
C GLY A 12 7.07 -17.60 -1.97
N LEU A 13 6.27 -18.44 -1.31
CA LEU A 13 5.18 -18.01 -0.43
C LEU A 13 5.70 -17.11 0.71
N ILE A 14 6.80 -17.50 1.37
CA ILE A 14 7.40 -16.68 2.44
C ILE A 14 7.81 -15.30 1.91
N LYS A 15 8.44 -15.24 0.74
CA LYS A 15 8.86 -13.96 0.13
C LYS A 15 7.67 -13.07 -0.21
N GLU A 16 6.58 -13.65 -0.70
CA GLU A 16 5.36 -12.94 -1.04
C GLU A 16 4.70 -12.37 0.21
N SER A 17 4.51 -13.19 1.25
CA SER A 17 3.93 -12.73 2.52
C SER A 17 4.76 -11.63 3.20
N VAL A 18 6.09 -11.74 3.19
CA VAL A 18 6.97 -10.69 3.74
C VAL A 18 6.89 -9.41 2.91
N ARG A 19 6.79 -9.52 1.58
CA ARG A 19 6.64 -8.36 0.70
C ARG A 19 5.32 -7.63 0.99
N GLU A 20 4.21 -8.34 1.06
CA GLU A 20 2.90 -7.76 1.34
C GLU A 20 2.88 -7.04 2.67
N ALA A 21 3.38 -7.69 3.74
CA ALA A 21 3.47 -7.06 5.06
C ALA A 21 4.33 -5.79 5.04
N LEU A 22 5.45 -5.80 4.31
CA LEU A 22 6.33 -4.63 4.22
C LEU A 22 5.71 -3.50 3.38
N GLU A 23 4.98 -3.82 2.31
CA GLU A 23 4.28 -2.83 1.49
C GLU A 23 3.25 -2.06 2.32
N ASP A 24 2.50 -2.75 3.18
CA ASP A 24 1.51 -2.14 4.08
C ASP A 24 2.16 -1.22 5.12
N GLU A 25 3.26 -1.64 5.76
CA GLU A 25 3.95 -0.81 6.75
C GLU A 25 4.62 0.41 6.10
N VAL A 26 5.19 0.26 4.90
CA VAL A 26 5.75 1.39 4.14
C VAL A 26 4.66 2.38 3.72
N ALA A 27 3.46 1.90 3.37
CA ALA A 27 2.32 2.77 3.08
C ALA A 27 1.93 3.62 4.29
N LYS A 28 1.83 3.01 5.48
CA LYS A 28 1.55 3.73 6.74
C LYS A 28 2.63 4.75 7.08
N LEU A 29 3.90 4.38 6.94
CA LEU A 29 5.02 5.29 7.17
C LEU A 29 4.98 6.49 6.21
N ARG A 30 4.63 6.28 4.94
CA ARG A 30 4.46 7.36 3.97
C ARG A 30 3.35 8.32 4.38
N ALA A 31 2.19 7.78 4.77
CA ALA A 31 1.07 8.59 5.24
C ALA A 31 1.44 9.39 6.50
N PHE A 32 2.21 8.80 7.42
CA PHE A 32 2.68 9.48 8.63
C PHE A 32 3.61 10.68 8.37
N VAL A 33 4.47 10.60 7.35
CA VAL A 33 5.41 11.69 7.00
C VAL A 33 4.85 12.68 5.98
N MET A 34 3.65 12.44 5.46
CA MET A 34 3.02 13.35 4.51
C MET A 34 2.61 14.65 5.21
N PRO A 35 2.79 15.81 4.55
CA PRO A 35 2.27 17.07 5.07
C PRO A 35 0.74 17.03 5.10
N GLU A 36 0.15 17.72 6.07
CA GLU A 36 -1.29 17.96 6.09
C GLU A 36 -1.70 18.79 4.87
N VAL A 37 -2.69 18.32 4.13
CA VAL A 37 -3.25 18.98 2.95
C VAL A 37 -4.66 19.43 3.30
N SER A 38 -4.98 20.70 3.05
CA SER A 38 -6.34 21.20 3.30
C SER A 38 -7.36 20.57 2.35
N GLU A 39 -8.63 20.47 2.75
CA GLU A 39 -9.70 19.94 1.88
C GLU A 39 -9.80 20.68 0.53
N ARG A 40 -9.54 21.99 0.52
CA ARG A 40 -9.55 22.81 -0.71
C ARG A 40 -8.40 22.44 -1.64
N GLU A 41 -7.22 22.22 -1.08
CA GLU A 41 -6.04 21.81 -1.83
C GLU A 41 -6.21 20.38 -2.36
N GLN A 42 -6.71 19.46 -1.53
CA GLN A 42 -7.02 18.10 -1.95
C GLN A 42 -8.05 18.08 -3.09
N ALA A 43 -9.09 18.92 -3.03
CA ALA A 43 -10.07 19.05 -4.11
C ALA A 43 -9.47 19.60 -5.42
N ASP A 44 -8.54 20.56 -5.35
CA ASP A 44 -7.84 21.07 -6.54
C ASP A 44 -6.90 20.02 -7.14
N ILE A 45 -6.19 19.25 -6.31
CA ILE A 45 -5.36 18.11 -6.74
C ILE A 45 -6.21 17.07 -7.48
N GLU A 46 -7.33 16.63 -6.88
CA GLU A 46 -8.21 15.64 -7.50
C GLU A 46 -8.85 16.14 -8.80
N LYS A 47 -9.15 17.44 -8.88
CA LYS A 47 -9.67 18.05 -10.11
C LYS A 47 -8.64 18.04 -11.25
N ARG A 48 -7.37 18.28 -10.94
CA ARG A 48 -6.29 18.37 -11.94
C ARG A 48 -5.75 17.02 -12.36
N TYR A 49 -5.64 16.09 -11.42
CA TYR A 49 -4.93 14.82 -11.61
C TYR A 49 -5.84 13.59 -11.53
N GLY A 50 -7.12 13.77 -11.21
CA GLY A 50 -8.07 12.70 -10.97
C GLY A 50 -7.98 12.13 -9.55
N LYS A 51 -8.95 11.29 -9.19
CA LYS A 51 -8.92 10.58 -7.90
C LYS A 51 -7.89 9.47 -7.93
N PRO A 52 -7.07 9.31 -6.86
CA PRO A 52 -6.19 8.15 -6.75
C PRO A 52 -7.03 6.86 -6.79
N SER A 53 -6.53 5.83 -7.46
CA SER A 53 -7.17 4.51 -7.42
C SER A 53 -7.23 4.03 -5.97
N ARG A 54 -8.26 3.24 -5.59
CA ARG A 54 -8.48 2.78 -4.20
C ARG A 54 -7.21 2.28 -3.49
N LYS A 55 -6.33 1.57 -4.21
CA LYS A 55 -5.05 1.04 -3.71
C LYS A 55 -4.00 2.11 -3.36
N LYS A 56 -4.16 3.32 -3.89
CA LYS A 56 -3.31 4.51 -3.65
C LYS A 56 -4.01 5.56 -2.78
N ALA A 57 -5.33 5.50 -2.68
CA ALA A 57 -6.13 6.42 -1.87
C ALA A 57 -5.80 6.27 -0.37
N GLU A 58 -5.61 5.05 0.12
CA GLU A 58 -5.19 4.81 1.52
C GLU A 58 -3.81 5.39 1.87
N ILE A 59 -2.97 5.71 0.86
CA ILE A 59 -1.64 6.29 1.04
C ILE A 59 -1.71 7.83 1.02
N PHE A 60 -2.69 8.39 0.31
CA PHE A 60 -2.73 9.83 -0.02
C PHE A 60 -3.85 10.60 0.67
N CYS A 61 -4.97 9.96 1.01
CA CYS A 61 -6.09 10.57 1.71
C CYS A 61 -6.33 9.78 3.00
N LEU A 62 -5.77 10.27 4.10
CA LEU A 62 -6.21 9.89 5.44
C LEU A 62 -7.50 10.64 5.79
#